data_AF-A0A3M6A319-F1
#
_entry.id   AF-A0A3M6A319-F1
#
_cell.length_a   1.000
_cell.length_b   1.000
_cell.length_c   1.000
_cell.angle_alpha   90.00
_cell.angle_beta   90.00
_cell.angle_gamma   90.00
#
_symmetry.space_group_name_H-M   'P 1'
#
loop_
_entity.id
_entity.type
_entity.pdbx_description
1 polymer ?
#
loop_
_entity_poly.entity_id
_entity_poly.type
_entity_poly.pdbx_seq_one_letter_code
_entity_poly.pdbx_strand_id
1 'polypeptide(L)'
;MESIFGNSAIDQVLNHGMTALGQSAIDDPSMTLYLLLETYPWSKTVIAVTVFISFVFFVTSADSGTVVLSTLSAKGGNPDEDGPKWLRVFWGVATALITSGLLFSGSIDALKSAVVLTSLPFSLILLLMMWGLHKAFVMESQRQIAQLYSLAPVSGSRRGGWRQRLSQAVHYPSRDEVYRFLDQTVRPAIEEVTAVFVEKGLSVVNVPDPSNDSVTLEIGHGEERPFIYQVQMKGFFTPSFARGGMGSKQLNNRRYYRAEVHLSEGSQDYDLVGYTKEQVINDVLDQYERHMQFLHLVR
;
A
#
# COMPACT_ATOMS: atom_id res chain seq x y z
N MET A 1 -14.03 26.73 7.27
CA MET A 1 -14.51 27.92 6.54
C MET A 1 -16.01 27.82 6.28
N GLU A 2 -16.51 26.71 5.73
CA GLU A 2 -17.94 26.47 5.50
C GLU A 2 -18.80 26.57 6.77
N SER A 3 -18.37 26.00 7.89
CA SER A 3 -19.13 26.08 9.15
C SER A 3 -19.21 27.49 9.75
N ILE A 4 -18.24 28.37 9.49
CA ILE A 4 -18.23 29.74 10.05
C ILE A 4 -19.04 30.67 9.13
N PHE A 5 -18.69 30.76 7.85
CA PHE A 5 -19.36 31.65 6.90
C PHE A 5 -20.73 31.13 6.47
N GLY A 6 -20.87 29.81 6.27
CA GLY A 6 -22.15 29.20 5.88
C GLY A 6 -23.19 29.25 6.99
N ASN A 7 -22.81 28.91 8.24
CA ASN A 7 -23.73 29.02 9.37
C ASN A 7 -24.10 30.48 9.67
N SER A 8 -23.14 31.42 9.56
CA SER A 8 -23.38 32.86 9.64
C SER A 8 -24.37 33.35 8.58
N ALA A 9 -24.19 32.95 7.32
CA ALA A 9 -25.10 33.33 6.24
C ALA A 9 -26.52 32.78 6.47
N ILE A 10 -26.64 31.52 6.88
CA ILE A 10 -27.92 30.88 7.20
C ILE A 10 -28.61 31.59 8.38
N ASP A 11 -27.87 31.90 9.45
CA ASP A 11 -28.36 32.63 10.61
C ASP A 11 -28.87 34.02 10.23
N GLN A 12 -28.18 34.73 9.35
CA GLN A 12 -28.62 36.05 8.90
C GLN A 12 -29.89 36.02 8.03
N VAL A 13 -30.07 34.98 7.24
CA VAL A 13 -31.30 34.80 6.45
C VAL A 13 -32.47 34.36 7.33
N LEU A 14 -32.26 33.39 8.23
CA LEU A 14 -33.32 32.78 9.03
C LEU A 14 -33.71 33.61 10.27
N ASN A 15 -32.72 34.14 10.99
CA ASN A 15 -32.94 34.80 12.28
C ASN A 15 -32.94 36.34 12.17
N HIS A 16 -32.24 36.90 11.17
CA HIS A 16 -32.17 38.34 10.94
C HIS A 16 -32.97 38.84 9.72
N GLY A 17 -33.66 37.93 9.02
CA GLY A 17 -34.61 38.27 7.95
C GLY A 17 -33.98 38.88 6.69
N MET A 18 -32.68 38.70 6.46
CA MET A 18 -31.97 39.22 5.29
C MET A 18 -32.26 38.39 4.03
N THR A 19 -33.49 38.45 3.54
CA THR A 19 -33.92 37.73 2.33
C THR A 19 -33.12 38.12 1.08
N ALA A 20 -32.60 39.36 1.03
CA ALA A 20 -31.70 39.82 -0.03
C ALA A 20 -30.37 39.05 -0.10
N LEU A 21 -29.83 38.60 1.04
CA LEU A 21 -28.65 37.72 1.07
C LEU A 21 -28.96 36.35 0.47
N GLY A 22 -30.11 35.78 0.85
CA GLY A 22 -30.56 34.49 0.32
C GLY A 22 -30.83 34.53 -1.18
N GLN A 23 -31.42 35.62 -1.68
CA GLN A 23 -31.67 35.81 -3.11
C GLN A 23 -30.37 36.02 -3.90
N SER A 24 -29.43 36.81 -3.36
CA SER A 24 -28.11 36.99 -3.97
C SER A 24 -27.32 35.67 -4.05
N ALA A 25 -27.47 34.77 -3.08
CA ALA A 25 -26.81 33.46 -3.10
C ALA A 25 -27.21 32.61 -4.32
N ILE A 26 -28.39 32.86 -4.87
CA ILE A 26 -28.91 32.18 -6.06
C ILE A 26 -28.53 32.96 -7.33
N ASP A 27 -28.77 34.27 -7.34
CA ASP A 27 -28.69 35.09 -8.55
C ASP A 27 -27.25 35.57 -8.85
N ASP A 28 -26.47 35.91 -7.81
CA ASP A 28 -25.06 36.28 -7.91
C ASP A 28 -24.25 35.72 -6.73
N PRO A 29 -23.85 34.43 -6.83
CA PRO A 29 -23.02 33.78 -5.82
C PRO A 29 -21.71 34.54 -5.55
N SER A 30 -21.18 35.26 -6.54
CA SER A 30 -19.92 36.00 -6.43
C SER A 30 -20.03 37.19 -5.49
N MET A 31 -21.18 37.88 -5.49
CA MET A 31 -21.44 39.05 -4.65
C MET A 31 -21.87 38.69 -3.22
N THR A 32 -22.41 37.48 -3.03
CA THR A 32 -23.03 37.02 -1.77
C THR A 32 -22.08 37.09 -0.58
N LEU A 33 -20.81 36.72 -0.76
CA LEU A 33 -19.80 36.79 0.30
C LEU A 33 -19.57 38.24 0.75
N TYR A 34 -19.56 39.19 -0.18
CA TYR A 34 -19.34 40.60 0.13
C TYR A 34 -20.55 41.20 0.85
N LEU A 35 -21.77 40.89 0.39
CA LEU A 35 -23.00 41.26 1.08
C LEU A 35 -23.04 40.70 2.51
N LEU A 36 -22.54 39.47 2.72
CA LEU A 36 -22.46 38.89 4.06
C LEU A 36 -21.47 39.65 4.92
N LEU A 37 -20.28 39.99 4.38
CA LEU A 37 -19.26 40.74 5.11
C LEU A 37 -19.67 42.19 5.43
N GLU A 38 -20.56 42.78 4.64
CA GLU A 38 -21.09 44.14 4.89
C GLU A 38 -21.90 44.26 6.18
N THR A 39 -22.48 43.14 6.65
CA THR A 39 -23.31 43.08 7.86
C THR A 39 -22.50 43.12 9.16
N TYR A 40 -21.20 42.86 9.06
CA TYR A 40 -20.30 42.80 10.21
C TYR A 40 -19.62 44.15 10.45
N PRO A 41 -19.33 44.50 11.72
CA PRO A 41 -18.58 45.72 12.04
C PRO A 41 -17.19 45.69 11.37
N TRP A 42 -16.73 46.86 10.93
CA TRP A 42 -15.45 47.02 10.20
C TRP A 42 -15.43 46.35 8.81
N SER A 43 -16.61 46.16 8.19
CA SER A 43 -16.78 45.54 6.87
C SER A 43 -15.78 46.01 5.80
N LYS A 44 -15.53 47.32 5.67
CA LYS A 44 -14.57 47.85 4.69
C LYS A 44 -13.16 47.27 4.82
N THR A 45 -12.67 47.16 6.05
CA THR A 45 -11.34 46.59 6.33
C THR A 45 -11.31 45.09 6.04
N VAL A 46 -12.36 44.38 6.46
CA VAL A 46 -12.46 42.93 6.26
C VAL A 46 -12.60 42.60 4.77
N ILE A 47 -13.40 43.33 4.01
CA ILE A 47 -13.53 43.18 2.56
C ILE A 47 -12.19 43.46 1.87
N ALA A 48 -11.48 44.52 2.26
CA ALA A 48 -10.16 44.83 1.69
C ALA A 48 -9.15 43.70 1.93
N VAL A 49 -9.11 43.15 3.14
CA VAL A 49 -8.25 41.99 3.49
C VAL A 49 -8.67 40.75 2.70
N THR A 50 -9.97 40.48 2.58
CA THR A 50 -10.49 39.36 1.79
C THR A 50 -10.06 39.45 0.34
N VAL A 51 -10.21 40.61 -0.30
CA VAL A 51 -9.76 40.82 -1.69
C VAL A 51 -8.26 40.61 -1.83
N PHE A 52 -7.47 41.13 -0.88
CA PHE A 52 -6.01 40.95 -0.88
C PHE A 52 -5.62 39.47 -0.77
N ILE A 53 -6.24 38.73 0.16
CA ILE A 53 -6.01 37.29 0.35
C ILE A 53 -6.42 36.50 -0.89
N SER A 54 -7.61 36.77 -1.45
CA SER A 54 -8.08 36.15 -2.70
C SER A 54 -7.13 36.39 -3.86
N PHE A 55 -6.55 37.59 -3.98
CA PHE A 55 -5.54 37.90 -4.98
C PHE A 55 -4.26 37.07 -4.79
N VAL A 56 -3.74 36.98 -3.56
CA VAL A 56 -2.54 36.16 -3.26
C VAL A 56 -2.79 34.67 -3.56
N PHE A 57 -3.95 34.14 -3.18
CA PHE A 57 -4.32 32.76 -3.50
C PHE A 57 -4.43 32.53 -5.01
N PHE A 58 -5.03 33.47 -5.74
CA PHE A 58 -5.12 33.39 -7.19
C PHE A 58 -3.73 33.36 -7.85
N VAL A 59 -2.83 34.27 -7.46
CA VAL A 59 -1.46 34.34 -8.00
C VAL A 59 -0.68 33.05 -7.68
N THR A 60 -0.76 32.57 -6.44
CA THR A 60 -0.05 31.35 -6.01
C THR A 60 -0.58 30.09 -6.72
N SER A 61 -1.90 30.02 -6.93
CA SER A 61 -2.53 28.93 -7.68
C SER A 61 -2.19 28.97 -9.17
N ALA A 62 -2.14 30.16 -9.77
CA ALA A 62 -1.75 30.34 -11.16
C ALA A 62 -0.28 29.95 -11.37
N ASP A 63 0.59 30.38 -10.45
CA ASP A 63 2.01 30.08 -10.48
C ASP A 63 2.28 28.57 -10.47
N SER A 64 1.72 27.84 -9.48
CA SER A 64 1.84 26.39 -9.39
C SER A 64 1.23 25.66 -10.59
N GLY A 65 0.09 26.13 -11.10
CA GLY A 65 -0.55 25.58 -12.30
C GLY A 65 0.34 25.66 -13.55
N THR A 66 1.00 26.81 -13.76
CA THR A 66 1.91 26.98 -14.92
C THR A 66 3.15 26.11 -14.84
N VAL A 67 3.68 25.86 -13.64
CA VAL A 67 4.79 24.93 -13.42
C VAL A 67 4.37 23.52 -13.84
N VAL A 68 3.26 23.01 -13.31
CA VAL A 68 2.76 21.66 -13.63
C VAL A 68 2.52 21.50 -15.14
N LEU A 69 1.85 22.46 -15.78
CA LEU A 69 1.61 22.43 -17.23
C LEU A 69 2.90 22.45 -18.04
N SER A 70 3.89 23.24 -17.61
CA SER A 70 5.19 23.32 -18.27
C SER A 70 5.96 22.01 -18.16
N THR A 71 5.95 21.36 -17.00
CA THR A 71 6.64 20.09 -16.76
C THR A 71 5.97 18.95 -17.55
N LEU A 72 4.63 18.88 -17.56
CA LEU A 72 3.88 17.88 -18.34
C LEU A 72 4.06 18.04 -19.86
N SER A 73 4.32 19.27 -20.33
CA SER A 73 4.49 19.59 -21.75
C SER A 73 5.95 19.47 -22.22
N ALA A 74 6.90 19.40 -21.30
CA ALA A 74 8.31 19.24 -21.63
C ALA A 74 8.63 17.77 -21.98
N LYS A 75 9.48 17.55 -22.98
CA LYS A 75 10.03 16.23 -23.33
C LYS A 75 11.52 16.17 -23.01
N GLY A 76 11.94 15.15 -22.26
CA GLY A 76 13.36 14.83 -22.05
C GLY A 76 14.10 15.67 -21.00
N GLY A 77 13.38 16.38 -20.12
CA GLY A 77 13.98 17.02 -18.93
C GLY A 77 14.25 16.01 -17.82
N ASN A 78 15.19 16.33 -16.91
CA ASN A 78 15.40 15.53 -15.70
C ASN A 78 14.13 15.54 -14.83
N PRO A 79 13.80 14.44 -14.13
CA PRO A 79 12.62 14.37 -13.25
C PRO A 79 12.60 15.44 -12.14
N ASP A 80 13.77 15.97 -11.80
CA ASP A 80 13.97 16.96 -10.73
C ASP A 80 14.02 18.41 -11.23
N GLU A 81 13.82 18.64 -12.53
CA GLU A 81 13.89 19.99 -13.11
C GLU A 81 12.52 20.51 -13.52
N ASP A 82 12.22 21.75 -13.12
CA ASP A 82 11.05 22.48 -13.59
C ASP A 82 11.07 22.60 -15.13
N GLY A 83 9.87 22.59 -15.73
CA GLY A 83 9.71 22.84 -17.16
C GLY A 83 10.37 24.15 -17.62
N PRO A 84 10.77 24.25 -18.90
CA PRO A 84 11.47 25.43 -19.42
C PRO A 84 10.72 26.74 -19.12
N LYS A 85 11.43 27.77 -18.65
CA LYS A 85 10.84 29.07 -18.25
C LYS A 85 9.95 29.70 -19.33
N TRP A 86 10.30 29.55 -20.61
CA TRP A 86 9.48 30.03 -21.73
C TRP A 86 8.12 29.33 -21.81
N LEU A 87 8.08 28.02 -21.54
CA LEU A 87 6.86 27.22 -21.58
C LEU A 87 5.92 27.59 -20.43
N ARG A 88 6.48 27.92 -19.26
CA ARG A 88 5.73 28.46 -18.12
C ARG A 88 5.07 29.80 -18.47
N VAL A 89 5.80 30.71 -19.10
CA VAL A 89 5.25 32.00 -19.57
C VAL A 89 4.16 31.78 -20.62
N PHE A 90 4.39 30.88 -21.59
CA PHE A 90 3.39 30.51 -22.60
C PHE A 90 2.09 30.03 -21.95
N TRP A 91 2.17 29.09 -21.00
CA TRP A 91 0.99 28.58 -20.31
C TRP A 91 0.31 29.63 -19.43
N GLY A 92 1.07 30.51 -18.77
CA GLY A 92 0.51 31.62 -18.00
C GLY A 92 -0.25 32.63 -18.86
N VAL A 93 0.27 32.95 -20.05
CA VAL A 93 -0.43 33.83 -21.00
C VAL A 93 -1.66 33.12 -21.59
N ALA A 94 -1.55 31.83 -21.92
CA ALA A 94 -2.67 31.05 -22.46
C ALA A 94 -3.83 30.95 -21.47
N THR A 95 -3.56 30.67 -20.18
CA THR A 95 -4.60 30.64 -19.15
C THR A 95 -5.21 32.02 -18.94
N ALA A 96 -4.41 33.09 -18.89
CA ALA A 96 -4.92 34.46 -18.80
C ALA A 96 -5.84 34.84 -19.97
N LEU A 97 -5.49 34.44 -21.20
CA LEU A 97 -6.33 34.65 -22.38
C LEU A 97 -7.66 33.90 -22.30
N ILE A 98 -7.63 32.63 -21.89
CA ILE A 98 -8.84 31.82 -21.72
C ILE A 98 -9.73 32.41 -20.62
N THR A 99 -9.16 32.77 -19.47
CA THR A 99 -9.87 33.40 -18.36
C THR A 99 -10.48 34.74 -18.80
N SER A 100 -9.73 35.58 -19.52
CA SER A 100 -10.24 36.85 -20.04
C SER A 100 -11.39 36.65 -21.03
N GLY A 101 -11.31 35.64 -21.90
CA GLY A 101 -12.39 35.30 -22.83
C GLY A 101 -13.66 34.83 -22.13
N LEU A 102 -13.52 34.01 -21.08
CA LEU A 102 -14.65 33.54 -20.27
C LEU A 102 -15.29 34.66 -19.46
N LEU A 103 -14.49 35.59 -18.91
CA LEU A 103 -15.00 36.80 -18.26
C LEU A 103 -15.80 37.67 -19.23
N PHE A 104 -15.34 37.81 -20.47
CA PHE A 104 -16.05 38.58 -21.50
C PHE A 104 -17.39 37.92 -21.92
N SER A 105 -17.47 36.59 -21.85
CA SER A 105 -18.72 35.86 -22.07
C SER A 105 -19.77 36.11 -20.98
N GLY A 106 -19.37 36.65 -19.81
CA GLY A 106 -20.28 37.12 -18.77
C GLY A 106 -21.15 36.05 -18.10
N SER A 107 -20.92 34.76 -18.36
CA SER A 107 -21.75 33.67 -17.82
C SER A 107 -20.93 32.70 -16.97
N ILE A 108 -21.23 32.68 -15.67
CA ILE A 108 -20.70 31.70 -14.71
C ILE A 108 -21.09 30.27 -15.15
N ASP A 109 -22.25 30.11 -15.79
CA ASP A 109 -22.72 28.81 -16.26
C ASP A 109 -21.91 28.26 -17.43
N ALA A 110 -21.34 29.11 -18.29
CA ALA A 110 -20.40 28.66 -19.32
C ALA A 110 -19.11 28.13 -18.68
N LEU A 111 -18.59 28.79 -17.64
CA LEU A 111 -17.44 28.31 -16.88
C LEU A 111 -17.73 26.97 -16.21
N LYS A 112 -18.87 26.83 -15.52
CA LYS A 112 -19.29 25.55 -14.90
C LYS A 112 -19.38 24.43 -15.94
N SER A 113 -20.01 24.70 -17.07
CA SER A 113 -20.19 23.71 -18.15
C SER A 113 -18.85 23.28 -18.75
N ALA A 114 -17.95 24.23 -19.02
CA ALA A 114 -16.61 23.94 -19.51
C ALA A 114 -15.82 23.06 -18.54
N VAL A 115 -15.85 23.38 -17.24
CA VAL A 115 -15.18 22.59 -16.19
C VAL A 115 -15.74 21.16 -16.12
N VAL A 116 -17.06 20.98 -16.18
CA VAL A 116 -17.68 19.65 -16.16
C VAL A 116 -17.26 18.83 -17.40
N LEU A 117 -17.30 19.45 -18.58
CA LEU A 117 -16.91 18.80 -19.83
C LEU A 117 -15.44 18.38 -19.84
N THR A 118 -14.54 19.18 -19.27
CA THR A 118 -13.11 18.83 -19.19
C THR A 118 -12.80 17.83 -18.07
N SER A 119 -13.55 17.88 -16.96
CA SER A 119 -13.29 17.02 -15.79
C SER A 119 -13.76 15.58 -16.01
N LEU A 120 -14.82 15.37 -16.79
CA LEU A 120 -15.38 14.04 -17.05
C LEU A 120 -14.37 13.08 -17.74
N PRO A 121 -13.72 13.43 -18.87
CA PRO A 121 -12.70 12.57 -19.47
C PRO A 121 -11.47 12.42 -18.57
N PHE A 122 -11.08 13.46 -17.83
CA PHE A 122 -9.97 13.38 -16.88
C PHE A 122 -10.26 12.40 -15.73
N SER A 123 -11.52 12.31 -15.27
CA SER A 123 -11.93 11.35 -14.24
C SER A 123 -11.70 9.90 -14.67
N LEU A 124 -11.89 9.58 -15.96
CA LEU A 124 -11.61 8.25 -16.51
C LEU A 124 -10.11 7.93 -16.45
N ILE A 125 -9.26 8.92 -16.74
CA ILE A 125 -7.80 8.78 -16.63
C ILE A 125 -7.40 8.50 -15.18
N LEU A 126 -7.99 9.21 -14.21
CA LEU A 126 -7.73 8.97 -12.79
C LEU A 126 -8.13 7.55 -12.33
N LEU A 127 -9.25 7.01 -12.84
CA LEU A 127 -9.64 5.61 -12.58
C LEU A 127 -8.61 4.62 -13.13
N LEU A 128 -8.09 4.85 -14.34
CA LEU A 128 -7.04 4.03 -14.92
C LEU A 128 -5.72 4.13 -14.13
N MET A 129 -5.37 5.33 -13.65
CA MET A 129 -4.20 5.52 -12.80
C MET A 129 -4.34 4.80 -11.46
N MET A 130 -5.51 4.85 -10.82
CA MET A 130 -5.79 4.10 -9.59
C MET A 130 -5.63 2.59 -9.81
N TRP A 131 -6.15 2.06 -10.92
CA TRP A 131 -5.97 0.65 -11.26
C TRP A 131 -4.51 0.29 -11.52
N GLY A 132 -3.77 1.15 -12.22
CA GLY A 132 -2.34 0.98 -12.45
C GLY A 132 -1.52 0.99 -11.16
N LEU A 133 -1.82 1.92 -10.25
CA LEU A 133 -1.16 2.02 -8.95
C LEU A 133 -1.45 0.79 -8.08
N HIS A 134 -2.71 0.33 -8.04
CA HIS A 134 -3.07 -0.90 -7.33
C HIS A 134 -2.27 -2.10 -7.86
N LYS A 135 -2.17 -2.24 -9.19
CA LYS A 135 -1.36 -3.31 -9.80
C LYS A 135 0.13 -3.17 -9.46
N ALA A 136 0.66 -1.95 -9.43
CA ALA A 136 2.04 -1.69 -9.06
C ALA A 136 2.31 -2.08 -7.60
N PHE A 137 1.42 -1.75 -6.67
CA PHE A 137 1.54 -2.15 -5.28
C PHE A 137 1.45 -3.66 -5.08
N VAL A 138 0.56 -4.35 -5.78
CA VAL A 138 0.51 -5.83 -5.73
C VAL A 138 1.82 -6.43 -6.23
N MET A 139 2.38 -5.92 -7.32
CA MET A 139 3.64 -6.42 -7.87
C MET A 139 4.84 -6.12 -6.96
N GLU A 140 4.87 -4.93 -6.35
CA GLU A 140 5.91 -4.56 -5.38
C GLU A 140 5.80 -5.40 -4.10
N SER A 141 4.59 -5.65 -3.59
CA SER A 141 4.36 -6.56 -2.46
C SER A 141 4.89 -7.96 -2.78
N GLN A 142 4.57 -8.51 -3.95
CA GLN A 142 5.12 -9.81 -4.39
C GLN A 142 6.65 -9.80 -4.50
N ARG A 143 7.23 -8.68 -4.96
CA ARG A 143 8.69 -8.51 -5.06
C ARG A 143 9.35 -8.40 -3.69
N GLN A 144 8.74 -7.68 -2.76
CA GLN A 144 9.22 -7.57 -1.38
C GLN A 144 9.15 -8.91 -0.66
N ILE A 145 8.03 -9.65 -0.80
CA ILE A 145 7.93 -11.02 -0.31
C ILE A 145 9.06 -11.84 -0.92
N ALA A 146 9.26 -11.80 -2.26
CA ALA A 146 10.36 -12.47 -2.97
C ALA A 146 11.77 -12.12 -2.41
N GLN A 147 11.99 -10.89 -1.96
CA GLN A 147 13.25 -10.44 -1.35
C GLN A 147 13.38 -10.88 0.12
N LEU A 148 12.27 -11.00 0.85
CA LEU A 148 12.19 -11.56 2.20
C LEU A 148 12.34 -13.08 2.23
N TYR A 149 12.24 -13.77 1.09
CA TYR A 149 12.90 -15.08 0.91
C TYR A 149 14.42 -14.88 0.92
N SER A 150 14.96 -14.37 2.03
CA SER A 150 16.35 -14.59 2.40
C SER A 150 16.49 -16.10 2.58
N LEU A 151 16.89 -16.75 1.49
CA LEU A 151 17.38 -18.11 1.42
C LEU A 151 18.16 -18.40 2.71
N ALA A 152 17.77 -19.46 3.43
CA ALA A 152 18.38 -19.95 4.67
C ALA A 152 19.77 -19.36 4.93
N PRO A 153 20.03 -18.75 6.10
CA PRO A 153 21.33 -18.19 6.40
C PRO A 153 22.39 -19.23 6.03
N VAL A 154 23.38 -18.80 5.25
CA VAL A 154 24.55 -19.62 4.86
C VAL A 154 25.39 -19.82 6.12
N SER A 155 24.85 -20.53 7.09
CA SER A 155 25.55 -20.99 8.26
C SER A 155 25.73 -22.49 8.06
N GLY A 156 26.90 -22.87 7.55
CA GLY A 156 27.50 -24.16 7.90
C GLY A 156 27.83 -25.18 6.81
N SER A 157 27.25 -25.18 5.60
CA SER A 157 27.56 -26.28 4.66
C SER A 157 28.85 -26.07 3.87
N ARG A 158 29.95 -26.57 4.44
CA ARG A 158 31.30 -26.65 3.84
C ARG A 158 31.42 -27.58 2.63
N ARG A 159 30.35 -28.22 2.13
CA ARG A 159 30.42 -29.10 0.93
C ARG A 159 29.11 -29.06 0.13
N GLY A 160 29.07 -28.28 -0.95
CA GLY A 160 27.97 -28.26 -1.92
C GLY A 160 27.58 -26.87 -2.45
N GLY A 161 27.85 -25.83 -1.66
CA GLY A 161 27.92 -24.40 -2.04
C GLY A 161 26.71 -23.84 -2.80
N TRP A 162 26.75 -23.91 -4.13
CA TRP A 162 25.77 -23.29 -5.03
C TRP A 162 25.09 -24.31 -5.97
N ARG A 163 25.73 -25.43 -6.29
CA ARG A 163 25.17 -26.47 -7.19
C ARG A 163 23.99 -27.16 -6.51
N GLN A 164 24.13 -27.44 -5.22
CA GLN A 164 23.07 -28.02 -4.39
C GLN A 164 21.91 -27.03 -4.18
N ARG A 165 22.21 -25.74 -4.05
CA ARG A 165 21.18 -24.69 -3.98
C ARG A 165 20.42 -24.55 -5.30
N LEU A 166 21.12 -24.62 -6.43
CA LEU A 166 20.49 -24.58 -7.75
C LEU A 166 19.63 -25.81 -8.00
N SER A 167 20.09 -27.02 -7.64
CA SER A 167 19.27 -28.23 -7.74
C SER A 167 18.02 -28.15 -6.87
N GLN A 168 18.12 -27.53 -5.70
CA GLN A 168 17.00 -27.37 -4.77
C GLN A 168 16.01 -26.28 -5.20
N ALA A 169 16.49 -25.19 -5.81
CA ALA A 169 15.64 -24.13 -6.35
C ALA A 169 14.77 -24.59 -7.55
N VAL A 170 15.15 -25.68 -8.21
CA VAL A 170 14.44 -26.26 -9.36
C VAL A 170 13.73 -27.57 -8.99
N HIS A 171 13.84 -28.01 -7.72
CA HIS A 171 13.22 -29.25 -7.27
C HIS A 171 11.75 -29.01 -6.92
N TYR A 172 10.87 -29.83 -7.50
CA TYR A 172 9.43 -29.82 -7.25
C TYR A 172 9.06 -31.11 -6.51
N PRO A 173 9.05 -31.10 -5.16
CA PRO A 173 8.90 -32.31 -4.38
C PRO A 173 7.47 -32.86 -4.45
N SER A 174 7.36 -34.19 -4.37
CA SER A 174 6.07 -34.88 -4.34
C SER A 174 5.47 -34.87 -2.93
N ARG A 175 4.18 -35.17 -2.81
CA ARG A 175 3.50 -35.27 -1.50
C ARG A 175 4.26 -36.16 -0.51
N ASP A 176 4.68 -37.34 -0.97
CA ASP A 176 5.36 -38.33 -0.12
C ASP A 176 6.77 -37.88 0.31
N GLU A 177 7.41 -37.03 -0.49
CA GLU A 177 8.69 -36.43 -0.14
C GLU A 177 8.54 -35.37 0.94
N VAL A 178 7.56 -34.47 0.80
CA VAL A 178 7.25 -33.45 1.81
C VAL A 178 6.80 -34.10 3.12
N TYR A 179 5.98 -35.15 3.04
CA TYR A 179 5.56 -35.91 4.21
C TYR A 179 6.73 -36.52 4.97
N ARG A 180 7.66 -37.19 4.27
CA ARG A 180 8.88 -37.74 4.89
C ARG A 180 9.74 -36.64 5.49
N PHE A 181 9.83 -35.47 4.85
CA PHE A 181 10.55 -34.33 5.38
C PHE A 181 9.93 -33.80 6.68
N LEU A 182 8.60 -33.66 6.73
CA LEU A 182 7.88 -33.26 7.95
C LEU A 182 8.15 -34.24 9.09
N ASP A 183 8.11 -35.53 8.80
CA ASP A 183 8.25 -36.58 9.82
C ASP A 183 9.70 -36.80 10.29
N GLN A 184 10.66 -36.83 9.36
CA GLN A 184 12.05 -37.18 9.66
C GLN A 184 12.93 -35.97 10.02
N THR A 185 12.52 -34.76 9.65
CA THR A 185 13.34 -33.55 9.86
C THR A 185 12.63 -32.50 10.71
N VAL A 186 11.41 -32.10 10.33
CA VAL A 186 10.71 -30.98 11.00
C VAL A 186 10.20 -31.38 12.39
N ARG A 187 9.51 -32.52 12.52
CA ARG A 187 9.02 -33.04 13.80
C ARG A 187 10.14 -33.20 14.84
N PRO A 188 11.24 -33.92 14.56
CA PRO A 188 12.32 -34.07 15.55
C PRO A 188 13.07 -32.77 15.82
N ALA A 189 13.08 -31.80 14.90
CA ALA A 189 13.63 -30.46 15.15
C ALA A 189 12.75 -29.68 16.14
N ILE A 190 11.43 -29.66 15.92
CA ILE A 190 10.47 -28.99 16.81
C ILE A 190 10.44 -29.65 18.19
N GLU A 191 10.53 -30.97 18.28
CA GLU A 191 10.62 -31.70 19.55
C GLU A 191 11.88 -31.32 20.35
N GLU A 192 13.03 -31.19 19.69
CA GLU A 192 14.28 -30.76 20.33
C GLU A 192 14.18 -29.32 20.86
N VAL A 193 13.63 -28.41 20.07
CA VAL A 193 13.39 -27.02 20.47
C VAL A 193 12.37 -26.94 21.62
N THR A 194 11.31 -27.75 21.56
CA THR A 194 10.30 -27.86 22.61
C THR A 194 10.92 -28.29 23.93
N ALA A 195 11.77 -29.31 23.92
CA ALA A 195 12.44 -29.80 25.13
C ALA A 195 13.25 -28.69 25.83
N VAL A 196 14.00 -27.89 25.05
CA VAL A 196 14.79 -26.78 25.58
C VAL A 196 13.91 -25.65 26.13
N PHE A 197 12.79 -25.32 25.47
CA PHE A 197 11.87 -24.30 25.96
C PHE A 197 11.14 -24.72 27.24
N VAL A 198 10.78 -26.01 27.36
CA VAL A 198 10.20 -26.57 28.59
C VAL A 198 11.22 -26.55 29.73
N GLU A 199 12.48 -26.88 29.48
CA GLU A 199 13.56 -26.77 30.48
C GLU A 199 13.72 -25.33 30.99
N LYS A 200 13.52 -24.34 30.12
CA LYS A 200 13.55 -22.91 30.46
C LYS A 200 12.28 -22.42 31.17
N GLY A 201 11.29 -23.29 31.41
CA GLY A 201 10.07 -22.98 32.16
C GLY A 201 8.98 -22.29 31.35
N LEU A 202 9.02 -22.33 30.01
CA LEU A 202 7.96 -21.79 29.15
C LEU A 202 6.82 -22.82 28.98
N SER A 203 5.58 -22.33 28.91
CA SER A 203 4.42 -23.18 28.60
C SER A 203 4.39 -23.49 27.11
N VAL A 204 4.73 -24.73 26.74
CA VAL A 204 4.70 -25.19 25.35
C VAL A 204 3.54 -26.15 25.14
N VAL A 205 2.71 -25.88 24.12
CA VAL A 205 1.64 -26.78 23.68
C VAL A 205 2.01 -27.28 22.29
N ASN A 206 2.10 -28.59 22.13
CA ASN A 206 2.20 -29.22 20.82
C ASN A 206 0.81 -29.78 20.49
N VAL A 207 0.20 -29.29 19.41
CA VAL A 207 -1.09 -29.76 18.94
C VAL A 207 -0.84 -30.87 17.92
N PRO A 208 -1.11 -32.15 18.24
CA PRO A 208 -0.95 -33.24 17.28
C PRO A 208 -2.02 -33.09 16.21
N ASP A 209 -1.60 -32.98 14.95
CA ASP A 209 -2.52 -33.00 13.81
C ASP A 209 -2.83 -34.47 13.45
N PRO A 210 -4.10 -34.92 13.54
CA PRO A 210 -4.49 -36.30 13.22
C PRO A 210 -4.28 -36.66 11.74
N SER A 211 -4.14 -35.67 10.85
CA SER A 211 -3.85 -35.88 9.43
C SER A 211 -2.36 -36.01 9.12
N ASN A 212 -1.50 -35.66 10.08
CA ASN A 212 -0.04 -35.59 9.94
C ASN A 212 0.44 -34.69 8.78
N ASP A 213 -0.43 -33.78 8.31
CA ASP A 213 -0.14 -32.83 7.23
C ASP A 213 0.42 -31.49 7.76
N SER A 214 0.40 -31.28 9.08
CA SER A 214 1.04 -30.13 9.73
C SER A 214 1.77 -30.47 11.04
N VAL A 215 2.78 -29.68 11.38
CA VAL A 215 3.50 -29.74 12.66
C VAL A 215 3.47 -28.36 13.30
N THR A 216 2.96 -28.27 14.53
CA THR A 216 2.71 -27.00 15.23
C THR A 216 3.48 -26.93 16.54
N LEU A 217 4.11 -25.78 16.78
CA LEU A 217 4.74 -25.37 18.03
C LEU A 217 4.04 -24.11 18.54
N GLU A 218 3.45 -24.18 19.72
CA GLU A 218 2.85 -23.02 20.39
C GLU A 218 3.56 -22.75 21.72
N ILE A 219 4.04 -21.53 21.92
CA ILE A 219 4.72 -21.09 23.14
C ILE A 219 3.91 -19.97 23.77
N GLY A 220 3.36 -20.23 24.96
CA GLY A 220 2.59 -19.26 25.74
C GLY A 220 3.48 -18.29 26.52
N HIS A 221 3.05 -17.02 26.59
CA HIS A 221 3.72 -15.93 27.29
C HIS A 221 2.82 -15.30 28.37
N GLY A 222 2.07 -16.13 29.12
CA GLY A 222 1.14 -15.64 30.15
C GLY A 222 -0.08 -14.94 29.54
N GLU A 223 -0.26 -13.64 29.81
CA GLU A 223 -1.36 -12.83 29.24
C GLU A 223 -1.02 -12.22 27.87
N GLU A 224 0.24 -12.33 27.42
CA GLU A 224 0.67 -11.83 26.11
C GLU A 224 0.37 -12.83 24.99
N ARG A 225 0.43 -12.37 23.73
CA ARG A 225 0.11 -13.21 22.57
C ARG A 225 1.06 -14.41 22.48
N PRO A 226 0.54 -15.64 22.33
CA PRO A 226 1.37 -16.82 22.18
C PRO A 226 2.14 -16.75 20.85
N PHE A 227 3.36 -17.27 20.87
CA PHE A 227 4.13 -17.52 19.66
C PHE A 227 3.63 -18.81 19.03
N ILE A 228 3.21 -18.76 17.77
CA ILE A 228 2.75 -19.93 17.01
C ILE A 228 3.70 -20.09 15.83
N TYR A 229 4.28 -21.28 15.69
CA TYR A 229 5.06 -21.70 14.55
C TYR A 229 4.49 -22.99 14.00
N GLN A 230 3.88 -22.93 12.81
CA GLN A 230 3.25 -24.09 12.18
C GLN A 230 3.84 -24.33 10.80
N VAL A 231 4.25 -25.57 10.52
CA VAL A 231 4.66 -26.00 9.19
C VAL A 231 3.53 -26.81 8.57
N GLN A 232 2.96 -26.32 7.46
CA GLN A 232 1.86 -26.98 6.76
C GLN A 232 2.29 -27.46 5.38
N MET A 233 1.89 -28.68 5.00
CA MET A 233 2.02 -29.15 3.63
C MET A 233 0.93 -28.56 2.74
N LYS A 234 1.29 -27.74 1.75
CA LYS A 234 0.35 -27.22 0.73
C LYS A 234 0.68 -27.70 -0.68
N GLY A 235 -0.36 -28.02 -1.45
CA GLY A 235 -0.24 -28.44 -2.83
C GLY A 235 -0.49 -27.30 -3.82
N PHE A 236 0.44 -27.07 -4.74
CA PHE A 236 0.37 -26.06 -5.79
C PHE A 236 0.38 -26.70 -7.18
N PHE A 237 -0.15 -25.99 -8.17
CA PHE A 237 -0.05 -26.44 -9.56
C PHE A 237 1.34 -26.14 -10.11
N THR A 238 1.96 -27.13 -10.74
CA THR A 238 3.31 -26.95 -11.28
C THR A 238 3.32 -25.88 -12.37
N PRO A 239 4.19 -24.85 -12.27
CA PRO A 239 4.21 -23.74 -13.21
C PRO A 239 4.48 -24.21 -14.64
N SER A 240 3.93 -23.51 -15.63
CA SER A 240 4.07 -23.87 -17.05
C SER A 240 5.53 -23.90 -17.51
N PHE A 241 6.39 -23.02 -16.98
CA PHE A 241 7.81 -22.95 -17.32
C PHE A 241 8.65 -24.11 -16.77
N ALA A 242 8.23 -24.71 -15.66
CA ALA A 242 8.94 -25.82 -15.00
C ALA A 242 8.75 -27.17 -15.72
N ARG A 243 7.83 -27.25 -16.68
CA ARG A 243 7.48 -28.48 -17.39
C ARG A 243 8.57 -28.99 -18.32
N GLY A 244 9.46 -28.12 -18.80
CA GLY A 244 10.48 -28.47 -19.80
C GLY A 244 11.64 -29.33 -19.28
N GLY A 245 11.83 -29.41 -17.95
CA GLY A 245 12.95 -30.15 -17.32
C GLY A 245 12.55 -31.36 -16.47
N MET A 246 11.26 -31.70 -16.38
CA MET A 246 10.77 -32.79 -15.52
C MET A 246 10.86 -34.16 -16.20
N GLY A 247 11.21 -35.19 -15.43
CA GLY A 247 11.16 -36.58 -15.88
C GLY A 247 9.72 -37.07 -16.13
N SER A 248 9.56 -38.11 -16.96
CA SER A 248 8.26 -38.63 -17.41
C SER A 248 7.29 -39.02 -16.29
N LYS A 249 7.79 -39.47 -15.12
CA LYS A 249 6.96 -39.76 -13.92
C LYS A 249 6.44 -38.51 -13.22
N GLN A 250 7.17 -37.39 -13.24
CA GLN A 250 6.78 -36.11 -12.63
C GLN A 250 5.83 -35.32 -13.52
N LEU A 251 5.90 -35.49 -14.84
CA LEU A 251 4.93 -34.92 -15.81
C LEU A 251 3.48 -35.37 -15.56
N ASN A 252 3.28 -36.56 -15.00
CA ASN A 252 1.95 -37.11 -14.73
C ASN A 252 1.31 -36.51 -13.46
N ASN A 253 2.13 -36.00 -12.53
CA ASN A 253 1.64 -35.35 -11.32
C ASN A 253 1.58 -33.83 -11.54
N ARG A 254 0.36 -33.30 -11.76
CA ARG A 254 0.13 -31.86 -12.01
C ARG A 254 0.34 -30.96 -10.79
N ARG A 255 0.69 -31.54 -9.64
CA ARG A 255 0.85 -30.84 -8.37
C ARG A 255 2.22 -31.10 -7.78
N TYR A 256 2.83 -30.04 -7.27
CA TYR A 256 3.98 -30.12 -6.38
C TYR A 256 3.53 -29.66 -4.99
N TYR A 257 4.23 -30.12 -3.96
CA TYR A 257 3.90 -29.80 -2.58
C TYR A 257 5.02 -28.95 -1.97
N ARG A 258 4.69 -28.11 -1.00
CA ARG A 258 5.65 -27.27 -0.25
C ARG A 258 5.38 -27.42 1.24
N ALA A 259 6.40 -27.28 2.07
CA ALA A 259 6.27 -27.17 3.52
C ALA A 259 6.34 -25.69 3.90
N GLU A 260 5.18 -25.03 4.00
CA GLU A 260 5.09 -23.59 4.26
C GLU A 260 4.98 -23.28 5.75
N VAL A 261 5.78 -22.31 6.20
CA VAL A 261 5.72 -21.80 7.58
C VAL A 261 4.58 -20.80 7.73
N HIS A 262 3.78 -20.98 8.78
CA HIS A 262 2.70 -20.11 9.20
C HIS A 262 2.96 -19.67 10.63
N LEU A 263 2.94 -18.35 10.84
CA LEU A 263 2.98 -17.72 12.14
C LEU A 263 1.57 -17.28 12.56
N SER A 264 1.44 -16.69 13.75
CA SER A 264 0.17 -16.10 14.23
C SER A 264 -0.40 -15.03 13.30
N GLU A 265 0.45 -14.39 12.50
CA GLU A 265 0.10 -13.34 11.52
C GLU A 265 -0.32 -13.90 10.15
N GLY A 266 -0.10 -15.20 9.90
CA GLY A 266 -0.40 -15.86 8.64
C GLY A 266 0.79 -16.59 8.01
N SER A 267 0.61 -17.00 6.74
CA SER A 267 1.64 -17.65 5.93
C SER A 267 2.83 -16.73 5.73
N GLN A 268 4.04 -17.28 5.89
CA GLN A 268 5.29 -16.59 5.56
C GLN A 268 5.76 -16.90 4.13
N ASP A 269 5.02 -17.74 3.39
CA ASP A 269 5.16 -18.09 1.98
C ASP A 269 6.49 -18.76 1.55
N TYR A 270 7.45 -18.95 2.46
CA TYR A 270 8.68 -19.72 2.21
C TYR A 270 8.56 -21.21 2.49
N ASP A 271 9.37 -21.99 1.78
CA ASP A 271 9.37 -23.45 1.82
C ASP A 271 10.60 -23.97 2.56
N LEU A 272 10.38 -24.86 3.53
CA LEU A 272 11.43 -25.51 4.30
C LEU A 272 12.01 -26.76 3.60
N VAL A 273 11.38 -27.26 2.53
CA VAL A 273 11.79 -28.55 1.95
C VAL A 273 13.27 -28.55 1.55
N GLY A 274 13.99 -29.51 2.12
CA GLY A 274 15.43 -29.74 1.93
C GLY A 274 16.34 -28.91 2.85
N TYR A 275 15.78 -28.27 3.89
CA TYR A 275 16.56 -27.76 5.02
C TYR A 275 17.09 -28.93 5.85
N THR A 276 18.23 -28.76 6.51
CA THR A 276 18.67 -29.72 7.53
C THR A 276 17.92 -29.52 8.84
N LYS A 277 17.98 -30.50 9.74
CA LYS A 277 17.40 -30.38 11.08
C LYS A 277 17.89 -29.12 11.81
N GLU A 278 19.19 -28.85 11.79
CA GLU A 278 19.80 -27.66 12.38
C GLU A 278 19.29 -26.35 11.74
N GLN A 279 19.06 -26.33 10.42
CA GLN A 279 18.53 -25.16 9.74
C GLN A 279 17.08 -24.87 10.12
N VAL A 280 16.26 -25.91 10.31
CA VAL A 280 14.89 -25.75 10.83
C VAL A 280 14.90 -25.23 12.27
N ILE A 281 15.81 -25.72 13.11
CA ILE A 281 15.96 -25.22 14.49
C ILE A 281 16.32 -23.73 14.50
N ASN A 282 17.32 -23.34 13.70
CA ASN A 282 17.73 -21.94 13.63
C ASN A 282 16.60 -21.04 13.11
N ASP A 283 15.83 -21.49 12.12
CA ASP A 283 14.68 -20.74 11.61
C ASP A 283 13.61 -20.52 12.68
N VAL A 284 13.26 -21.55 13.46
CA VAL A 284 12.33 -21.41 14.60
C VAL A 284 12.83 -20.39 15.62
N LEU A 285 14.13 -20.42 15.93
CA LEU A 285 14.76 -19.48 16.88
C LEU A 285 14.75 -18.04 16.34
N ASP A 286 15.09 -17.83 15.07
CA ASP A 286 15.06 -16.51 14.42
C ASP A 286 13.65 -15.90 14.46
N GLN A 287 12.60 -16.70 14.22
CA GLN A 287 11.22 -16.24 14.32
C GLN A 287 10.79 -15.95 15.77
N TYR A 288 11.23 -16.76 16.72
CA TYR A 288 10.96 -16.53 18.14
C TYR A 288 11.62 -15.23 18.64
N GLU A 289 12.86 -14.95 18.26
CA GLU A 289 13.55 -13.71 18.61
C GLU A 289 12.83 -12.47 18.05
N ARG A 290 12.32 -12.54 16.82
CA ARG A 290 11.50 -11.47 16.22
C ARG A 290 10.20 -11.26 16.99
N HIS A 291 9.52 -12.34 17.39
CA HIS A 291 8.31 -12.26 18.21
C HIS A 291 8.58 -11.60 19.57
N MET A 292 9.70 -11.95 20.22
CA MET A 292 10.10 -11.32 21.48
C MET A 292 10.37 -9.82 21.30
N GLN A 293 11.06 -9.41 20.23
CA GLN A 293 11.26 -7.99 19.92
C GLN A 293 9.94 -7.26 19.67
N PHE A 294 8.99 -7.89 18.97
CA PHE A 294 7.65 -7.34 18.76
C PHE A 294 6.90 -7.12 20.08
N LEU A 295 6.90 -8.12 20.97
CA LEU A 295 6.29 -7.98 22.31
C LEU A 295 6.93 -6.83 23.12
N HIS A 296 8.25 -6.64 23.01
CA HIS A 296 8.94 -5.52 23.65
C HIS A 296 8.56 -4.14 23.09
N LEU A 297 8.24 -4.03 21.81
CA LEU A 297 7.90 -2.75 21.15
C LEU A 297 6.43 -2.35 21.34
N VAL A 298 5.55 -3.32 21.55
CA VAL A 298 4.10 -3.10 21.69
C VAL A 298 3.68 -2.86 23.16
N ARG A 299 4.61 -3.03 24.09
CA ARG A 299 4.42 -2.74 25.53
C ARG A 299 4.61 -1.26 25.85
#